data_AF-W4SD77-F1
#
_entry.id   AF-W4SD77-F1
#
_cell.length_a   1.000
_cell.length_b   1.000
_cell.length_c   1.000
_cell.angle_alpha   90.00
_cell.angle_beta   90.00
_cell.angle_gamma   90.00
#
_symmetry.space_group_name_H-M   'P 1'
#
loop_
_entity.id
_entity.type
_entity.pdbx_description
1 polymer ?
#
loop_
_entity_poly.entity_id
_entity_poly.type
_entity_poly.pdbx_seq_one_letter_code
_entity_poly.pdbx_strand_id
1 'polypeptide(L)'
;MVSFIVAWGVHLNEMSSRCGTLKASPDWHRDMGNERLKAALNPWMRVGTWHTFHPLDEQRFHRALAAAFEVVGLPADAMEFETAMFALAREHHTDVMLHHLDAIEAYAQLAEDISFYLHNTRP
;
A
#
# COMPACT_ATOMS: atom_id res chain seq x y z
N MET A 1 -37.41 40.44 -21.71
CA MET A 1 -38.62 39.79 -21.15
C MET A 1 -38.21 38.37 -20.78
N VAL A 2 -38.04 38.14 -19.47
CA VAL A 2 -38.12 36.90 -18.66
C VAL A 2 -37.35 35.62 -19.08
N SER A 3 -36.38 35.28 -18.21
CA SER A 3 -35.91 33.98 -17.68
C SER A 3 -35.87 32.71 -18.54
N PHE A 4 -34.75 31.96 -18.48
CA PHE A 4 -34.78 30.52 -18.13
C PHE A 4 -33.44 30.08 -17.52
N ILE A 5 -33.52 29.77 -16.22
CA ILE A 5 -32.56 28.97 -15.45
C ILE A 5 -32.88 27.49 -15.73
N VAL A 6 -31.89 26.61 -15.53
CA VAL A 6 -31.95 25.15 -15.35
C VAL A 6 -31.79 24.31 -16.64
N ALA A 7 -30.59 23.73 -16.83
CA ALA A 7 -30.41 22.39 -17.42
C ALA A 7 -28.97 21.85 -17.28
N TRP A 8 -28.32 22.02 -16.12
CA TRP A 8 -27.22 21.12 -15.73
C TRP A 8 -27.82 19.95 -14.95
N GLY A 9 -28.49 19.05 -15.68
CA GLY A 9 -29.33 18.00 -15.09
C GLY A 9 -29.44 16.71 -15.90
N VAL A 10 -28.53 16.43 -16.83
CA VAL A 10 -28.60 15.21 -17.68
C VAL A 10 -27.23 14.56 -17.93
N HIS A 11 -26.32 14.57 -16.96
CA HIS A 11 -25.10 13.75 -17.08
C HIS A 11 -24.61 13.11 -15.77
N LEU A 12 -25.49 12.97 -14.79
CA LEU A 12 -25.20 12.33 -13.50
C LEU A 12 -26.27 11.29 -13.11
N ASN A 13 -27.00 10.73 -14.09
CA ASN A 13 -28.10 9.81 -13.79
C ASN A 13 -28.09 8.50 -14.60
N GLU A 14 -26.92 8.09 -15.10
CA GLU A 14 -26.79 6.83 -15.86
C GLU A 14 -25.64 5.95 -15.33
N MET A 15 -25.42 5.98 -14.02
CA MET A 15 -24.62 4.97 -13.31
C MET A 15 -25.36 4.40 -12.09
N SER A 16 -26.70 4.50 -12.06
CA SER A 16 -27.54 4.14 -10.89
C SER A 16 -28.41 2.88 -11.07
N SER A 17 -28.25 2.09 -12.14
CA SER A 17 -29.24 1.02 -12.45
C SER A 17 -28.69 -0.38 -12.70
N ARG A 18 -27.64 -0.81 -12.00
CA ARG A 18 -27.32 -2.25 -11.88
C ARG A 18 -27.03 -2.61 -10.43
N CYS A 19 -28.12 -2.92 -9.73
CA CYS A 19 -28.12 -3.45 -8.38
C CYS A 19 -27.74 -4.95 -8.41
N GLY A 20 -26.70 -5.29 -7.63
CA GLY A 20 -26.28 -6.64 -7.31
C GLY A 20 -25.46 -6.57 -6.03
N THR A 21 -26.17 -6.55 -4.90
CA THR A 21 -25.75 -6.67 -3.50
C THR A 21 -24.25 -6.89 -3.24
N LEU A 22 -23.48 -5.82 -3.14
CA LEU A 22 -22.24 -5.78 -2.38
C LEU A 22 -22.30 -4.54 -1.50
N LYS A 23 -22.26 -4.73 -0.18
CA LYS A 23 -22.07 -3.64 0.79
C LYS A 23 -20.81 -2.90 0.38
N ALA A 24 -20.94 -1.70 -0.17
CA ALA A 24 -19.83 -0.77 -0.30
C ALA A 24 -19.42 -0.38 1.13
N SER A 25 -18.37 -1.00 1.63
CA SER A 25 -17.70 -0.61 2.87
C SER A 25 -16.98 0.72 2.60
N PRO A 26 -17.22 1.80 3.36
CA PRO A 26 -16.53 3.07 3.15
C PRO A 26 -15.16 2.99 3.83
N ASP A 27 -14.21 2.29 3.18
CA ASP A 27 -12.83 2.18 3.67
C ASP A 27 -11.82 2.86 2.73
N TRP A 28 -12.23 3.98 2.15
CA TRP A 28 -11.39 4.80 1.26
C TRP A 28 -10.10 5.29 1.92
N HIS A 29 -10.08 5.40 3.25
CA HIS A 29 -8.88 5.77 4.00
C HIS A 29 -7.86 4.63 4.03
N ARG A 30 -8.28 3.37 4.18
CA ARG A 30 -7.37 2.21 4.11
C ARG A 30 -6.83 2.01 2.70
N ASP A 31 -7.67 2.16 1.67
CA ASP A 31 -7.22 2.03 0.28
C ASP A 31 -6.18 3.09 -0.10
N MET A 32 -6.40 4.36 0.29
CA MET A 32 -5.40 5.42 0.07
C MET A 32 -4.13 5.24 0.89
N GLY A 33 -4.24 4.72 2.13
CA GLY A 33 -3.10 4.37 2.97
C GLY A 33 -2.23 3.31 2.30
N ASN A 34 -2.86 2.27 1.74
CA ASN A 34 -2.19 1.19 1.03
C ASN A 34 -1.45 1.69 -0.23
N GLU A 35 -2.08 2.53 -1.06
CA GLU A 35 -1.42 3.07 -2.25
C GLU A 35 -0.20 3.96 -1.91
N ARG A 36 -0.27 4.71 -0.80
CA ARG A 36 0.87 5.51 -0.32
C ARG A 36 1.97 4.64 0.29
N LEU A 37 1.61 3.57 0.99
CA LEU A 37 2.56 2.57 1.49
C LEU A 37 3.30 1.89 0.33
N LYS A 38 2.57 1.45 -0.70
CA LYS A 38 3.15 0.92 -1.93
C LYS A 38 4.10 1.92 -2.58
N ALA A 39 3.71 3.19 -2.69
CA ALA A 39 4.57 4.23 -3.25
C ALA A 39 5.88 4.41 -2.45
N ALA A 40 5.83 4.30 -1.11
CA ALA A 40 7.02 4.36 -0.26
C ALA A 40 7.93 3.14 -0.42
N LEU A 41 7.37 1.93 -0.58
CA LEU A 41 8.11 0.68 -0.74
C LEU A 41 8.65 0.45 -2.16
N ASN A 42 8.03 1.07 -3.16
CA ASN A 42 8.33 0.88 -4.59
C ASN A 42 9.82 1.07 -4.96
N PRO A 43 10.56 2.10 -4.47
CA PRO A 43 11.96 2.29 -4.83
C PRO A 43 12.89 1.12 -4.45
N TRP A 44 12.57 0.41 -3.37
CA TRP A 44 13.31 -0.79 -2.95
C TRP A 44 12.82 -2.03 -3.70
N MET A 45 11.51 -2.25 -3.72
CA MET A 45 10.88 -3.43 -4.34
C MET A 45 11.13 -3.53 -5.84
N ARG A 46 11.33 -2.41 -6.55
CA ARG A 46 11.61 -2.44 -8.00
C ARG A 46 12.97 -3.08 -8.34
N VAL A 47 13.88 -3.18 -7.38
CA VAL A 47 15.23 -3.73 -7.60
C VAL A 47 15.19 -5.25 -7.56
N GLY A 48 15.66 -5.95 -8.60
CA GLY A 48 15.57 -7.42 -8.70
C GLY A 48 16.26 -8.22 -7.59
N THR A 49 17.12 -7.60 -6.76
CA THR A 49 17.80 -8.25 -5.63
C THR A 49 17.13 -8.02 -4.28
N TRP A 50 15.95 -7.38 -4.25
CA TRP A 50 15.25 -7.00 -3.02
C TRP A 50 15.08 -8.14 -2.00
N HIS A 51 14.98 -9.39 -2.50
CA HIS A 51 14.74 -10.60 -1.72
C HIS A 51 16.01 -11.27 -1.16
N THR A 52 17.21 -10.76 -1.47
CA THR A 52 18.47 -11.49 -1.20
C THR A 52 19.01 -11.32 0.22
N PHE A 53 18.41 -10.45 1.04
CA PHE A 53 18.92 -10.07 2.38
C PHE A 53 20.38 -9.62 2.36
N HIS A 54 20.87 -9.16 1.20
CA HIS A 54 22.19 -8.57 1.11
C HIS A 54 22.19 -7.24 1.89
N PRO A 55 23.27 -6.86 2.60
CA PRO A 55 23.29 -5.65 3.43
C PRO A 55 22.91 -4.35 2.69
N LEU A 56 23.20 -4.27 1.39
CA LEU A 56 22.77 -3.13 0.56
C LEU A 56 21.26 -3.13 0.26
N ASP A 57 20.65 -4.30 0.16
CA ASP A 57 19.20 -4.44 -0.02
C ASP A 57 18.47 -4.16 1.28
N GLU A 58 18.99 -4.62 2.42
CA GLU A 58 18.50 -4.23 3.74
C GLU A 58 18.60 -2.71 3.95
N GLN A 59 19.70 -2.08 3.55
CA GLN A 59 19.84 -0.63 3.62
C GLN A 59 18.77 0.09 2.79
N ARG A 60 18.46 -0.39 1.58
CA ARG A 60 17.40 0.15 0.73
C ARG A 60 16.03 -0.05 1.39
N PHE A 61 15.79 -1.24 1.93
CA PHE A 61 14.59 -1.55 2.70
C PHE A 61 14.40 -0.56 3.85
N HIS A 62 15.41 -0.34 4.71
CA HIS A 62 15.30 0.61 5.83
C HIS A 62 15.02 2.05 5.38
N ARG A 63 15.57 2.48 4.23
CA ARG A 63 15.25 3.81 3.68
C ARG A 63 13.80 3.90 3.20
N ALA A 64 13.30 2.87 2.54
CA ALA A 64 11.90 2.78 2.13
C ALA A 64 10.97 2.70 3.35
N LEU A 65 11.37 1.94 4.37
CA LEU A 65 10.63 1.75 5.61
C LEU A 65 10.48 3.05 6.41
N ALA A 66 11.53 3.87 6.47
CA ALA A 66 11.44 5.20 7.09
C ALA A 66 10.37 6.07 6.41
N ALA A 67 10.29 6.05 5.07
CA ALA A 67 9.24 6.76 4.33
C ALA A 67 7.85 6.12 4.55
N ALA A 68 7.78 4.79 4.67
CA ALA A 68 6.53 4.08 4.92
C ALA A 68 5.94 4.43 6.29
N PHE A 69 6.76 4.54 7.35
CA PHE A 69 6.28 4.90 8.68
C PHE A 69 5.71 6.31 8.78
N GLU A 70 6.13 7.24 7.92
CA GLU A 70 5.49 8.57 7.82
C GLU A 70 4.08 8.50 7.20
N VAL A 71 3.75 7.41 6.49
CA VAL A 71 2.45 7.18 5.87
C VAL A 71 1.48 6.45 6.80
N VAL A 72 1.92 5.32 7.37
CA VAL A 72 1.04 4.42 8.14
C VAL A 72 1.08 4.67 9.65
N GLY A 73 2.09 5.42 10.13
CA GLY A 73 2.30 5.65 11.55
C GLY A 73 2.96 4.48 12.27
N LEU A 74 3.00 4.55 13.60
CA LEU A 74 3.56 3.52 14.48
C LEU A 74 2.58 3.16 15.61
N PRO A 75 2.44 1.87 15.99
CA PRO A 75 3.07 0.72 15.34
C PRO A 75 2.42 0.40 13.99
N ALA A 76 3.18 -0.20 13.09
CA ALA A 76 2.73 -0.67 11.79
C ALA A 76 2.28 -2.13 11.88
N ASP A 77 1.27 -2.50 11.10
CA ASP A 77 0.78 -3.88 10.98
C ASP A 77 1.55 -4.63 9.89
N ALA A 78 2.13 -5.79 10.22
CA ALA A 78 2.83 -6.65 9.26
C ALA A 78 1.93 -7.01 8.06
N MET A 79 0.62 -7.23 8.27
CA MET A 79 -0.31 -7.62 7.20
C MET A 79 -0.51 -6.52 6.16
N GLU A 80 -0.46 -5.24 6.57
CA GLU A 80 -0.52 -4.11 5.63
C GLU A 80 0.74 -4.04 4.75
N PHE A 81 1.90 -4.28 5.34
CA PHE A 81 3.19 -4.35 4.64
C PHE A 81 3.24 -5.53 3.67
N GLU A 82 2.85 -6.72 4.14
CA GLU A 82 2.77 -7.93 3.33
C GLU A 82 1.88 -7.69 2.10
N THR A 83 0.66 -7.17 2.30
CA THR A 83 -0.27 -6.88 1.20
C THR A 83 0.32 -5.92 0.17
N ALA A 84 0.96 -4.84 0.63
CA ALA A 84 1.59 -3.86 -0.25
C ALA A 84 2.79 -4.45 -1.01
N MET A 85 3.63 -5.25 -0.34
CA MET A 85 4.76 -5.93 -0.94
C MET A 85 4.31 -6.96 -1.97
N PHE A 86 3.28 -7.76 -1.68
CA PHE A 86 2.69 -8.69 -2.64
C PHE A 86 2.20 -7.98 -3.91
N ALA A 87 1.51 -6.85 -3.76
CA ALA A 87 1.03 -6.09 -4.89
C ALA A 87 2.19 -5.59 -5.78
N LEU A 88 3.26 -5.09 -5.17
CA LEU A 88 4.47 -4.62 -5.87
C LEU A 88 5.28 -5.77 -6.48
N ALA A 89 5.40 -6.91 -5.80
CA ALA A 89 6.08 -8.09 -6.32
C ALA A 89 5.36 -8.62 -7.57
N ARG A 90 4.03 -8.61 -7.56
CA ARG A 90 3.21 -8.96 -8.73
C ARG A 90 3.34 -7.93 -9.87
N GLU A 91 3.63 -6.68 -9.56
CA GLU A 91 3.83 -5.62 -10.56
C GLU A 91 5.20 -5.72 -11.24
N HIS A 92 6.26 -5.96 -10.47
CA HIS A 92 7.65 -5.88 -10.95
C HIS A 92 8.32 -7.23 -11.24
N HIS A 93 7.86 -8.31 -10.60
CA HIS A 93 8.57 -9.61 -10.55
C HIS A 93 7.66 -10.82 -10.80
N THR A 94 6.67 -10.67 -11.68
CA THR A 94 5.59 -11.67 -11.93
C THR A 94 6.09 -13.11 -12.05
N ASP A 95 7.21 -13.33 -12.75
CA ASP A 95 7.71 -14.68 -13.06
C ASP A 95 8.39 -15.38 -11.88
N VAL A 96 8.86 -14.62 -10.88
CA VAL A 96 9.63 -15.15 -9.75
C VAL A 96 8.96 -14.91 -8.39
N MET A 97 7.81 -14.23 -8.37
CA MET A 97 7.07 -13.87 -7.16
C MET A 97 6.86 -15.06 -6.21
N LEU A 98 6.45 -16.23 -6.72
CA LEU A 98 6.19 -17.42 -5.91
C LEU A 98 7.43 -17.97 -5.21
N HIS A 99 8.64 -17.68 -5.71
CA HIS A 99 9.89 -18.12 -5.09
C HIS A 99 10.36 -17.21 -3.95
N HIS A 100 9.69 -16.08 -3.74
CA HIS A 100 10.11 -15.05 -2.80
C HIS A 100 9.03 -14.70 -1.77
N LEU A 101 8.02 -15.55 -1.60
CA LEU A 101 6.96 -15.36 -0.59
C LEU A 101 7.53 -15.26 0.83
N ASP A 102 8.42 -16.20 1.18
CA ASP A 102 9.10 -16.22 2.48
C ASP A 102 9.88 -14.92 2.73
N ALA A 103 10.44 -14.31 1.67
CA ALA A 103 11.14 -13.03 1.80
C ALA A 103 10.16 -11.88 2.06
N ILE A 104 8.98 -11.88 1.44
CA ILE A 104 7.93 -10.89 1.71
C ILE A 104 7.49 -10.98 3.17
N GLU A 105 7.16 -12.19 3.64
CA GLU A 105 6.73 -12.43 5.02
C GLU A 105 7.81 -11.96 6.02
N ALA A 106 9.08 -12.32 5.78
CA ALA A 106 10.18 -11.92 6.64
C ALA A 106 10.40 -10.40 6.69
N TYR A 107 10.32 -9.70 5.55
CA TYR A 107 10.45 -8.23 5.52
C TYR A 107 9.24 -7.52 6.13
N ALA A 108 8.03 -8.06 5.97
CA ALA A 108 6.82 -7.54 6.60
C ALA A 108 6.88 -7.66 8.13
N GLN A 109 7.29 -8.82 8.64
CA GLN A 109 7.50 -9.01 10.08
C GLN A 109 8.61 -8.10 10.62
N LEU A 110 9.72 -7.96 9.90
CA LEU A 110 10.80 -7.06 10.29
C LEU A 110 10.33 -5.59 10.36
N ALA A 111 9.46 -5.16 9.43
CA ALA A 111 8.87 -3.83 9.46
C ALA A 111 8.05 -3.62 10.74
N GLU A 112 7.21 -4.58 11.11
CA GLU A 112 6.41 -4.55 12.33
C GLU A 112 7.29 -4.51 13.59
N ASP A 113 8.29 -5.38 13.69
CA ASP A 113 9.21 -5.45 14.83
C ASP A 113 9.95 -4.12 15.06
N ILE A 114 10.47 -3.53 13.97
CA ILE A 114 11.11 -2.21 14.02
C ILE A 114 10.10 -1.14 14.43
N SER A 115 8.86 -1.22 13.93
CA SER A 115 7.82 -0.25 14.25
C SER A 115 7.49 -0.27 15.75
N PHE A 116 7.40 -1.46 16.35
CA PHE A 116 7.18 -1.63 17.78
C PHE A 116 8.35 -1.11 18.59
N TYR A 117 9.59 -1.42 18.19
CA TYR A 117 10.78 -0.89 18.85
C TYR A 117 10.78 0.64 18.83
N LEU A 118 10.53 1.26 17.67
CA LEU A 118 10.48 2.71 17.54
C LEU A 118 9.31 3.33 18.34
N HIS A 119 8.14 2.70 18.33
CA HIS A 119 7.00 3.14 19.13
C HIS A 119 7.33 3.15 20.63
N ASN A 120 8.02 2.12 21.12
CA ASN A 120 8.33 1.95 22.54
C ASN A 120 9.55 2.73 23.04
N THR A 121 10.45 3.12 22.14
CA THR A 121 11.72 3.81 22.48
C THR A 121 11.73 5.30 22.16
N ARG A 122 10.71 5.81 21.47
CA ARG A 122 10.55 7.25 21.25
C ARG A 122 10.24 7.93 22.60
N PRO A 123 10.97 9.01 22.96
CA PRO A 123 10.80 9.72 24.23
C PRO A 123 9.51 10.54 24.30
#